data_AF-A0A2K9Z3C3-F1
#
_entry.id   AF-A0A2K9Z3C3-F1
#
_cell.length_a   1.000
_cell.length_b   1.000
_cell.length_c   1.000
_cell.angle_alpha   90.00
_cell.angle_beta   90.00
_cell.angle_gamma   90.00
#
_symmetry.space_group_name_H-M   'P 1'
#
loop_
_entity.id
_entity.type
_entity.pdbx_description
1 polymer ?
#
loop_
_entity_poly.entity_id
_entity_poly.type
_entity_poly.pdbx_seq_one_letter_code
_entity_poly.pdbx_strand_id
1 'polypeptide(L)' 'MPSLAQMNGSLHIHNFYIGKLKAKQEQLFASDPELAQLLDNVAEILSEHVVTLADEIAELEYEE' A
#
# COMPACT_ATOMS: atom_id res chain seq x y z
N MET A 1 6.59 5.52 20.23
CA MET A 1 6.51 5.04 18.84
C MET A 1 5.65 3.78 18.82
N PRO A 2 4.98 3.45 17.71
CA PRO A 2 4.35 2.13 17.55
C PRO A 2 5.40 1.03 17.73
N SER A 3 4.98 -0.16 18.17
CA SER A 3 5.86 -1.32 18.24
C SER A 3 6.12 -1.90 16.85
N LEU A 4 7.22 -2.66 16.70
CA LEU A 4 7.54 -3.35 15.45
C LEU A 4 6.39 -4.25 14.97
N ALA A 5 5.73 -4.97 15.89
CA ALA A 5 4.56 -5.78 15.58
C ALA A 5 3.37 -4.94 15.04
N GLN A 6 3.16 -3.73 15.58
CA GLN A 6 2.13 -2.81 15.08
C GLN A 6 2.48 -2.28 13.69
N MET A 7 3.75 -1.95 13.44
CA MET A 7 4.22 -1.47 12.13
C MET A 7 4.12 -2.58 11.07
N ASN A 8 4.56 -3.79 11.38
CA ASN A 8 4.41 -4.96 10.50
C ASN A 8 2.93 -5.29 10.21
N GLY A 9 2.05 -5.17 11.22
CA GLY A 9 0.60 -5.30 11.02
C GLY A 9 0.03 -4.22 10.10
N SER A 10 0.48 -2.98 10.26
CA SER A 10 0.12 -1.86 9.38
C SER A 10 0.58 -2.11 7.94
N LEU A 11 1.83 -2.52 7.74
CA LEU A 11 2.40 -2.85 6.43
C LEU A 11 1.58 -3.92 5.69
N HIS A 12 1.15 -4.97 6.41
CA HIS A 12 0.29 -6.02 5.86
C HIS A 12 -1.05 -5.47 5.36
N ILE A 13 -1.71 -4.61 6.15
CA ILE A 13 -3.00 -4.02 5.81
C ILE A 13 -2.90 -3.11 4.58
N HIS A 14 -1.84 -2.28 4.50
CA HIS A 14 -1.64 -1.41 3.34
C HIS A 14 -1.47 -2.21 2.05
N ASN A 15 -0.59 -3.23 2.06
CA ASN A 15 -0.41 -4.12 0.92
C ASN A 15 -1.71 -4.79 0.47
N PHE A 16 -2.52 -5.25 1.43
CA PHE A 16 -3.84 -5.84 1.13
C PHE A 16 -4.77 -4.86 0.40
N TYR A 17 -4.87 -3.61 0.86
CA TYR A 17 -5.74 -2.62 0.23
C TYR A 17 -5.20 -2.12 -1.11
N ILE A 18 -3.89 -1.96 -1.26
CA ILE A 18 -3.26 -1.66 -2.57
C ILE A 18 -3.63 -2.75 -3.59
N GLY A 19 -3.50 -4.02 -3.21
CA GLY A 19 -3.90 -5.14 -4.06
C GLY A 19 -5.38 -5.07 -4.46
N LYS A 20 -6.27 -4.71 -3.53
CA LYS A 20 -7.70 -4.52 -3.84
C LYS A 20 -7.96 -3.35 -4.78
N LEU A 21 -7.26 -2.23 -4.63
CA LEU A 21 -7.41 -1.06 -5.50
C LEU A 21 -6.99 -1.41 -6.93
N LYS A 22 -5.85 -2.08 -7.10
CA LYS A 22 -5.38 -2.55 -8.42
C LYS A 22 -6.36 -3.54 -9.06
N ALA A 23 -6.86 -4.52 -8.30
CA ALA A 23 -7.87 -5.45 -8.81
C ALA A 23 -9.18 -4.76 -9.22
N LYS A 24 -9.58 -3.68 -8.54
CA LYS A 24 -10.76 -2.89 -8.90
C LYS A 24 -10.50 -2.01 -10.11
N GLN A 25 -9.31 -1.43 -10.21
CA GLN A 25 -8.87 -0.67 -11.38
C GLN A 25 -8.95 -1.52 -12.66
N GLU A 26 -8.44 -2.75 -12.63
CA GLU A 26 -8.51 -3.67 -13.77
C GLU A 26 -9.96 -4.00 -14.18
N GLN A 27 -10.85 -4.20 -13.20
CA GLN A 27 -12.27 -4.47 -13.45
C GLN A 27 -12.99 -3.28 -14.11
N LEU A 28 -12.57 -2.05 -13.80
CA LEU A 28 -13.22 -0.83 -14.26
C LEU A 28 -12.63 -0.29 -15.55
N PHE A 29 -11.44 -0.72 -15.96
CA PHE A 29 -10.70 -0.13 -17.08
C PHE A 29 -11.51 0.03 -18.36
N ALA A 30 -12.40 -0.92 -18.68
CA ALA A 30 -13.24 -0.87 -19.88
C ALA A 30 -14.58 -0.11 -19.69
N SER A 31 -15.11 -0.05 -18.46
CA SER A 31 -16.44 0.53 -18.19
C SER A 31 -16.39 1.96 -17.67
N ASP A 32 -15.33 2.30 -16.93
CA ASP A 32 -15.11 3.61 -16.31
C ASP A 32 -13.60 3.89 -16.20
N PRO A 33 -12.98 4.34 -17.32
CA PRO A 33 -11.53 4.55 -17.37
C PRO A 33 -11.05 5.70 -16.49
N GLU A 34 -11.90 6.69 -16.21
CA GLU A 34 -11.55 7.81 -15.33
C GLU A 34 -11.45 7.32 -13.89
N LEU A 35 -12.43 6.56 -13.41
CA LEU A 35 -12.37 5.95 -12.08
C LEU A 35 -11.21 4.94 -11.99
N ALA A 36 -10.96 4.15 -13.04
CA ALA A 36 -9.82 3.24 -13.08
C ALA A 36 -8.49 4.00 -12.90
N GLN A 37 -8.28 5.10 -13.62
CA GLN A 37 -7.06 5.92 -13.47
C GLN A 37 -6.95 6.53 -12.06
N LEU A 38 -8.05 6.97 -11.46
CA LEU A 38 -8.03 7.49 -10.09
C LEU A 38 -7.60 6.41 -9.09
N LEU A 39 -8.11 5.18 -9.23
CA LEU A 39 -7.73 4.07 -8.36
C LEU A 39 -6.25 3.68 -8.54
N ASP A 40 -5.73 3.76 -9.77
CA ASP A 40 -4.32 3.53 -10.08
C ASP A 40 -3.42 4.55 -9.36
N ASN A 41 -3.73 5.85 -9.51
CA ASN A 41 -2.97 6.93 -8.89
C ASN A 41 -2.96 6.81 -7.35
N VAL A 42 -4.09 6.42 -6.74
CA VAL A 42 -4.16 6.20 -5.29
C VAL A 42 -3.33 4.98 -4.89
N ALA A 43 -3.38 3.90 -5.66
CA ALA A 43 -2.56 2.71 -5.41
C ALA A 43 -1.06 3.01 -5.53
N GLU A 44 -0.65 3.89 -6.44
CA GLU A 44 0.73 4.35 -6.60
C GLU A 44 1.19 5.13 -5.36
N ILE A 45 0.44 6.16 -4.95
CA ILE A 45 0.76 6.95 -3.75
C ILE A 45 0.85 6.06 -2.50
N LEU A 46 -0.07 5.11 -2.33
CA LEU A 46 -0.02 4.17 -1.20
C LEU A 46 1.17 3.22 -1.29
N SER A 47 1.62 2.86 -2.50
CA SER A 47 2.80 2.02 -2.69
C SER A 47 4.07 2.74 -2.24
N GLU A 48 4.20 4.04 -2.52
CA GLU A 48 5.31 4.86 -2.01
C GLU A 48 5.34 4.87 -0.48
N HIS A 49 4.20 5.09 0.16
CA HIS A 49 4.10 5.05 1.63
C HIS A 49 4.48 3.68 2.21
N VAL A 50 4.10 2.60 1.53
CA VAL A 50 4.45 1.23 1.93
C VAL A 50 5.95 0.98 1.86
N VAL A 51 6.65 1.53 0.86
CA VAL A 51 8.11 1.44 0.75
C VAL A 51 8.76 2.16 1.94
N THR A 52 8.38 3.42 2.21
CA THR A 52 8.91 4.17 3.35
C THR A 52 8.68 3.43 4.67
N LEU A 53 7.47 2.89 4.89
CA LEU A 53 7.17 2.12 6.10
C LEU A 53 8.00 0.83 6.19
N ALA A 54 8.26 0.15 5.07
CA ALA A 54 9.10 -1.04 5.05
C ALA A 54 10.56 -0.71 5.37
N ASP A 55 11.08 0.41 4.89
CA ASP A 55 12.43 0.89 5.21
C ASP A 55 12.53 1.22 6.72
N GLU A 56 11.55 1.93 7.29
CA GLU A 56 11.49 2.21 8.73
C GLU A 56 11.44 0.93 9.59
N ILE A 57 10.67 -0.07 9.15
CA ILE A 57 10.60 -1.39 9.81
C ILE A 57 11.97 -2.07 9.78
N ALA A 58 12.63 -2.06 8.61
CA ALA A 58 13.93 -2.68 8.45
C ALA A 58 14.98 -2.02 9.36
N GLU A 59 15.00 -0.68 9.42
CA GLU A 59 15.89 0.06 10.32
C GLU A 59 15.70 -0.35 11.79
N LEU A 60 14.45 -0.45 12.26
CA LEU A 60 14.16 -0.88 13.62
C LEU A 60 14.51 -2.35 13.89
N GLU A 61 14.32 -3.24 12.91
CA GLU A 61 14.71 -4.66 13.00
C GLU A 61 16.23 -4.86 13.10
N TYR A 62 17.02 -3.95 12.51
CA TYR A 62 18.49 -3.97 12.67
C TYR A 62 18.97 -3.44 14.03
N GLU A 63 18.17 -2.60 14.69
CA GLU A 63 18.49 -2.04 16.01
C GLU A 63 18.10 -2.93 17.19
N GLU A 64 17.23 -3.94 16.97
CA GLU A 64 16.77 -4.93 17.97
C GLU A 64 17.71 -6.14 18.09
#